data_AF-A0A1G2YNX2-F1
#
_entry.id   AF-A0A1G2YNX2-F1
#
_cell.length_a   1.000
_cell.length_b   1.000
_cell.length_c   1.000
_cell.angle_alpha   90.00
_cell.angle_beta   90.00
_cell.angle_gamma   90.00
#
_symmetry.space_group_name_H-M   'P 1'
#
loop_
_entity.id
_entity.type
_entity.pdbx_description
1 polymer ?
#
loop_
_entity_poly.entity_id
_entity_poly.type
_entity_poly.pdbx_seq_one_letter_code
_entity_poly.pdbx_strand_id
1 'polypeptide(L)'
;MDTIWLKIVGFAVLVVGVIVLIGFLTSGTKEPEKTIYDQWEQDDKELLAEPEYKEPPAPTAPVQQPAPTPSVQPSTQVASAQPAEQPKPQFKELEMEDEIEAQKLWIWIENQRKMGRLPVMGYGQMVKGCRDIIQRWPESKYAFYAKRALADLPERYREMYNITKEEIDLGNLK
;
A
#
# COMPACT_ATOMS: atom_id res chain seq x y z
N MET A 1 -14.98 64.98 15.99
CA MET A 1 -15.05 63.51 16.14
C MET A 1 -14.09 62.83 15.14
N ASP A 2 -12.93 63.44 14.86
CA ASP A 2 -12.22 63.21 13.58
C ASP A 2 -10.83 62.59 13.78
N THR A 3 -10.20 62.82 14.93
CA THR A 3 -8.85 62.34 15.22
C THR A 3 -8.80 60.86 15.59
N ILE A 4 -9.89 60.32 16.13
CA ILE A 4 -9.98 58.92 16.56
C ILE A 4 -10.08 58.00 15.33
N TRP A 5 -10.92 58.35 14.35
CA TRP A 5 -11.04 57.60 13.09
C TRP A 5 -9.75 57.68 12.25
N LEU A 6 -9.11 58.85 12.21
CA LEU A 6 -7.84 59.03 11.47
C LEU A 6 -6.70 58.16 12.05
N LYS A 7 -6.64 58.02 13.38
CA LYS A 7 -5.68 57.14 14.06
C LYS A 7 -5.92 55.66 13.75
N ILE A 8 -7.17 55.23 13.69
CA ILE A 8 -7.54 53.83 13.39
C ILE A 8 -7.17 53.49 11.95
N VAL A 9 -7.48 54.38 10.99
CA VAL A 9 -7.11 54.20 9.58
C VAL A 9 -5.59 54.17 9.41
N GLY A 10 -4.88 55.09 10.07
CA GLY A 10 -3.41 55.12 10.05
C GLY A 10 -2.79 53.83 10.60
N PHE A 11 -3.35 53.29 11.69
CA PHE A 11 -2.87 52.03 12.28
C PHE A 11 -3.15 50.82 11.38
N ALA A 12 -4.33 50.76 10.75
CA ALA A 12 -4.68 49.68 9.82
C ALA A 12 -3.74 49.63 8.61
N VAL A 13 -3.41 50.78 8.03
CA VAL A 13 -2.47 50.87 6.89
C VAL A 13 -1.06 50.43 7.31
N LEU A 14 -0.63 50.79 8.52
CA LEU A 14 0.67 50.39 9.06
C LEU A 14 0.74 48.86 9.24
N VAL A 15 -0.29 48.24 9.84
CA VAL A 15 -0.35 46.79 10.04
C VAL A 15 -0.31 46.04 8.72
N VAL A 16 -1.08 46.48 7.71
CA VAL A 16 -1.06 45.87 6.37
C VAL A 16 0.32 46.04 5.73
N GLY A 17 0.93 47.22 5.85
CA GLY A 17 2.29 47.47 5.36
C GLY A 17 3.33 46.54 5.98
N VAL A 18 3.25 46.27 7.29
CA VAL A 18 4.13 45.34 8.00
C VAL A 18 3.93 43.90 7.53
N ILE A 19 2.69 43.45 7.32
CA ILE A 19 2.39 42.10 6.83
C ILE A 19 2.96 41.89 5.43
N VAL A 20 2.79 42.88 4.54
CA VAL A 20 3.34 42.83 3.17
C VAL A 20 4.87 42.84 3.20
N LEU A 21 5.50 43.64 4.07
CA LEU A 21 6.95 43.65 4.25
C LEU A 21 7.49 42.32 4.75
N ILE A 22 6.84 41.68 5.74
CA ILE A 22 7.22 40.35 6.24
C ILE A 22 7.02 39.29 5.15
N GLY A 23 5.91 39.33 4.40
CA GLY A 23 5.65 38.39 3.31
C GLY A 23 6.66 38.52 2.17
N PHE A 24 7.07 39.74 1.82
CA PHE A 24 8.08 39.98 0.80
C PHE A 24 9.49 39.58 1.26
N LEU A 25 9.84 39.86 2.53
CA LEU A 25 11.14 39.50 3.10
C LEU A 25 11.30 37.99 3.35
N THR A 26 10.19 37.26 3.51
CA THR A 26 10.17 35.79 3.68
C THR A 26 9.93 35.01 2.39
N SER A 27 9.67 35.68 1.26
CA SER A 27 9.49 35.05 -0.07
C SER A 27 10.81 34.68 -0.78
N GLY A 28 11.95 34.78 -0.10
CA GLY A 28 13.22 34.28 -0.62
C GLY A 28 13.25 32.75 -0.65
N THR A 29 13.13 32.17 -1.85
CA THR A 29 13.59 30.82 -2.23
C THR A 29 13.23 29.69 -1.26
N LYS A 30 11.98 29.24 -1.32
CA LYS A 30 11.67 27.83 -1.04
C LYS A 30 11.25 27.22 -2.36
N GLU A 31 12.11 26.37 -2.92
CA GLU A 31 11.73 25.47 -4.00
C GLU A 31 10.42 24.76 -3.60
N PRO A 32 9.45 24.60 -4.52
CA PRO A 32 8.17 23.99 -4.18
C PRO A 32 8.45 22.59 -3.63
N GLU A 33 8.16 22.41 -2.35
CA GLU A 33 8.20 21.12 -1.66
C GLU A 33 7.32 20.17 -2.46
N LYS A 34 7.87 19.03 -2.92
CA LYS A 34 7.15 18.03 -3.72
C LYS A 34 5.79 17.78 -3.09
N THR A 35 4.74 18.11 -3.83
CA THR A 35 3.41 18.07 -3.28
C THR A 35 2.93 16.62 -3.21
N ILE A 36 1.99 16.33 -2.32
CA ILE A 36 1.36 15.00 -2.20
C ILE A 36 0.86 14.49 -3.58
N TYR A 37 0.48 15.41 -4.46
CA TYR A 37 0.07 15.12 -5.83
C TYR A 37 1.22 14.60 -6.72
N ASP A 38 2.43 15.14 -6.60
CA ASP A 38 3.60 14.68 -7.38
C ASP A 38 4.00 13.24 -7.04
N GLN A 39 3.78 12.82 -5.79
CA GLN A 39 4.04 11.45 -5.35
C GLN A 39 2.95 10.49 -5.82
N TRP A 40 1.69 10.96 -5.86
CA TRP A 40 0.56 10.17 -6.33
C TRP A 40 0.64 9.90 -7.83
N GLU A 41 1.06 10.88 -8.61
CA GLU A 41 1.33 10.75 -10.04
C GLU A 41 2.51 9.79 -10.33
N GLN A 42 3.51 9.74 -9.44
CA GLN A 42 4.61 8.78 -9.54
C GLN A 42 4.16 7.33 -9.24
N ASP A 43 3.36 7.14 -8.19
CA ASP A 43 2.84 5.82 -7.80
C ASP A 43 1.89 5.25 -8.87
N ASP A 44 1.01 6.09 -9.43
CA ASP A 44 0.10 5.70 -10.50
C ASP A 44 0.88 5.32 -11.76
N LYS A 45 1.93 6.07 -12.08
CA LYS A 45 2.84 5.78 -13.20
C LYS A 45 3.68 4.52 -13.00
N GLU A 46 4.06 4.20 -11.76
CA GLU A 46 4.77 2.95 -11.42
C GLU A 46 3.83 1.73 -11.42
N LEU A 47 2.58 1.89 -11.01
CA LEU A 47 1.55 0.85 -11.04
C LEU A 47 1.06 0.53 -12.46
N LEU A 48 1.00 1.54 -13.33
CA LEU A 48 0.62 1.40 -14.74
C LEU A 48 1.81 1.04 -15.64
N ALA A 49 3.05 1.19 -15.16
CA ALA A 49 4.21 0.70 -15.89
C ALA A 49 4.23 -0.83 -15.85
N GLU A 50 3.96 -1.47 -16.98
CA GLU A 50 4.22 -2.90 -17.16
C GLU A 50 5.67 -3.21 -16.75
N PRO A 51 5.92 -4.25 -15.94
CA PRO A 51 7.27 -4.64 -15.63
C PRO A 51 7.99 -5.01 -16.93
N GLU A 52 9.04 -4.27 -17.30
CA GLU A 52 9.91 -4.66 -18.41
C GLU A 52 10.47 -6.06 -18.09
N TYR A 53 9.95 -7.06 -18.79
CA TYR A 53 10.48 -8.40 -18.77
C TYR A 53 11.88 -8.32 -19.36
N LYS A 54 12.91 -8.29 -18.51
CA LYS A 54 14.28 -8.55 -18.95
C LYS A 54 14.35 -10.01 -19.35
N GLU A 55 14.07 -10.26 -20.62
CA GLU A 55 14.27 -11.54 -21.29
C GLU A 55 15.69 -12.03 -20.95
N PRO A 56 15.86 -13.14 -20.23
CA PRO A 56 17.18 -13.74 -20.03
C PRO A 56 17.76 -14.07 -21.41
N PRO A 57 19.07 -13.85 -21.65
CA PRO A 57 19.66 -14.06 -22.97
C PRO A 57 19.40 -15.49 -23.44
N ALA A 58 18.86 -15.60 -24.66
CA ALA A 58 18.50 -16.85 -25.31
C ALA A 58 19.65 -17.88 -25.25
N PRO A 59 19.40 -19.15 -24.84
CA PRO A 59 20.37 -20.20 -25.04
C PRO A 59 20.49 -20.45 -26.55
N THR A 60 21.67 -20.19 -27.09
CA THR A 60 22.08 -20.53 -28.45
C THR A 60 21.73 -21.99 -28.77
N ALA A 61 21.21 -22.18 -29.98
CA ALA A 61 20.73 -23.42 -30.58
C ALA A 61 21.74 -24.60 -30.55
N PRO A 62 21.27 -25.85 -30.77
CA PRO A 62 22.03 -27.07 -30.50
C PRO A 62 22.96 -27.44 -31.67
N VAL A 63 24.17 -27.91 -31.36
CA VAL A 63 25.05 -28.58 -32.34
C VAL A 63 25.39 -29.99 -31.85
N GLN A 64 24.73 -30.94 -32.51
CA GLN A 64 25.21 -32.25 -32.99
C GLN A 64 25.99 -33.20 -32.05
N GLN A 65 25.38 -34.36 -31.85
CA GLN A 65 25.97 -35.64 -31.48
C GLN A 65 26.81 -36.23 -32.65
N PRO A 66 27.84 -37.06 -32.40
CA PRO A 66 27.66 -38.53 -32.44
C PRO A 66 28.34 -39.30 -31.28
N ALA A 67 27.90 -40.56 -31.08
CA ALA A 67 28.15 -41.53 -29.98
C ALA A 67 29.54 -42.25 -30.02
N PRO A 68 29.80 -43.45 -29.38
CA PRO A 68 29.28 -44.14 -28.17
C PRO A 68 30.39 -44.78 -27.25
N THR A 69 30.11 -45.14 -25.97
CA THR A 69 30.49 -46.37 -25.20
C THR A 69 30.48 -46.19 -23.65
N PRO A 70 30.30 -47.27 -22.86
CA PRO A 70 29.53 -47.26 -21.60
C PRO A 70 30.39 -47.25 -20.33
N SER A 71 29.91 -46.59 -19.26
CA SER A 71 30.36 -46.88 -17.89
C SER A 71 29.37 -46.36 -16.84
N VAL A 72 28.66 -47.30 -16.22
CA VAL A 72 28.30 -47.42 -14.78
C VAL A 72 27.65 -46.22 -14.04
N GLN A 73 26.43 -46.49 -13.55
CA GLN A 73 25.59 -45.80 -12.52
C GLN A 73 26.37 -45.24 -11.29
N PRO A 74 25.79 -44.35 -10.44
CA PRO A 74 24.35 -44.21 -10.17
C PRO A 74 23.77 -42.79 -10.25
N SER A 75 22.55 -42.77 -10.79
CA SER A 75 21.43 -41.85 -10.51
C SER A 75 21.59 -40.95 -9.28
N THR A 76 21.85 -39.66 -9.54
CA THR A 76 21.30 -38.61 -8.68
C THR A 76 20.04 -38.12 -9.38
N GLN A 77 18.89 -38.67 -8.98
CA GLN A 77 17.61 -38.02 -9.23
C GLN A 77 17.69 -36.65 -8.54
N VAL A 78 18.05 -35.60 -9.31
CA VAL A 78 17.60 -34.26 -8.97
C VAL A 78 16.10 -34.31 -9.16
N ALA A 79 15.42 -34.59 -8.03
CA ALA A 79 14.01 -34.36 -7.87
C ALA A 79 13.71 -33.02 -8.53
N SER A 80 12.88 -33.06 -9.55
CA SER A 80 12.11 -31.92 -10.00
C SER A 80 11.63 -31.20 -8.75
N ALA A 81 12.22 -30.04 -8.47
CA ALA A 81 11.69 -29.13 -7.47
C ALA A 81 10.34 -28.68 -8.02
N GLN A 82 9.30 -29.46 -7.73
CA GLN A 82 7.93 -28.99 -7.72
C GLN A 82 7.99 -27.64 -7.00
N PRO A 83 7.52 -26.54 -7.61
CA PRO A 83 7.18 -25.37 -6.83
C PRO A 83 6.33 -25.90 -5.69
N ALA A 84 6.78 -25.74 -4.44
CA ALA A 84 5.99 -26.11 -3.29
C ALA A 84 4.66 -25.39 -3.46
N GLU A 85 3.63 -26.14 -3.85
CA GLU A 85 2.29 -25.64 -4.05
C GLU A 85 1.84 -25.26 -2.64
N GLN A 86 2.08 -23.99 -2.28
CA GLN A 86 1.56 -23.45 -1.04
C GLN A 86 0.08 -23.79 -1.03
N PRO A 87 -0.44 -24.43 0.03
CA PRO A 87 -1.84 -24.81 0.08
C PRO A 87 -2.65 -23.55 -0.24
N LYS A 88 -3.32 -23.55 -1.40
CA LYS A 88 -4.19 -22.44 -1.77
C LYS A 88 -5.29 -22.43 -0.72
N PRO A 89 -5.42 -21.38 0.10
CA PRO A 89 -6.48 -21.31 1.09
C PRO A 89 -7.82 -21.55 0.39
N GLN A 90 -8.56 -22.57 0.80
CA GLN A 90 -9.93 -22.77 0.32
C GLN A 90 -10.80 -21.69 0.94
N PHE A 91 -11.23 -20.74 0.11
CA PHE A 91 -12.17 -19.70 0.51
C PHE A 91 -13.59 -20.12 0.17
N LYS A 92 -14.53 -19.74 1.03
CA LYS A 92 -15.94 -19.82 0.69
C LYS A 92 -16.24 -18.79 -0.41
N GLU A 93 -16.78 -19.26 -1.52
CA GLU A 93 -17.36 -18.37 -2.53
C GLU A 93 -18.58 -17.67 -1.92
N LEU A 94 -18.56 -16.33 -1.99
CA LEU A 94 -19.65 -15.49 -1.51
C LEU A 94 -20.75 -15.43 -2.58
N GLU A 95 -21.97 -15.10 -2.16
CA GLU A 95 -23.01 -14.68 -3.10
C GLU A 95 -22.57 -13.40 -3.84
N MET A 96 -23.04 -13.19 -5.07
CA MET A 96 -22.58 -12.09 -5.93
C MET A 96 -22.69 -10.72 -5.24
N GLU A 97 -23.80 -10.46 -4.56
CA GLU A 97 -24.03 -9.24 -3.79
C GLU A 97 -22.99 -9.06 -2.69
N ASP A 98 -22.77 -10.10 -1.87
CA ASP A 98 -21.78 -10.12 -0.80
C ASP A 98 -20.35 -9.95 -1.33
N GLU A 99 -20.04 -10.56 -2.48
CA GLU A 99 -18.75 -10.42 -3.13
C GLU A 99 -18.51 -8.98 -3.58
N ILE A 100 -19.50 -8.33 -4.18
CA ILE A 100 -19.41 -6.93 -4.62
C ILE A 100 -19.25 -6.00 -3.41
N GLU A 101 -20.00 -6.23 -2.34
CA GLU A 101 -19.89 -5.42 -1.11
C GLU A 101 -18.53 -5.57 -0.45
N ALA A 102 -18.06 -6.81 -0.28
CA ALA A 102 -16.76 -7.10 0.29
C ALA A 102 -15.62 -6.53 -0.58
N GLN A 103 -15.75 -6.59 -1.91
CA GLN A 103 -14.81 -5.99 -2.84
C GLN A 103 -14.76 -4.46 -2.71
N LYS A 104 -15.92 -3.79 -2.68
CA LYS A 104 -16.00 -2.33 -2.51
C LYS A 104 -15.37 -1.89 -1.19
N LEU A 105 -15.67 -2.61 -0.12
CA LEU A 105 -15.11 -2.34 1.20
C LEU A 105 -13.59 -2.57 1.20
N TRP A 106 -13.12 -3.63 0.54
CA TRP A 106 -11.69 -3.91 0.39
C TRP A 106 -10.95 -2.80 -0.37
N ILE A 107 -11.48 -2.35 -1.50
CA ILE A 107 -10.91 -1.23 -2.28
C ILE A 107 -10.80 0.04 -1.41
N TRP A 108 -11.84 0.31 -0.61
CA TRP A 108 -11.82 1.45 0.31
C TRP A 108 -10.76 1.29 1.41
N ILE A 109 -10.61 0.09 1.99
CA ILE A 109 -9.57 -0.23 2.99
C ILE A 109 -8.17 -0.05 2.40
N GLU A 110 -7.92 -0.50 1.17
CA GLU A 110 -6.63 -0.30 0.50
C GLU A 110 -6.28 1.18 0.39
N ASN A 111 -7.27 2.01 0.03
CA ASN A 111 -7.07 3.45 -0.01
C ASN A 111 -6.79 4.03 1.39
N GLN A 112 -7.51 3.58 2.43
CA GLN A 112 -7.25 3.99 3.81
C GLN A 112 -5.86 3.55 4.28
N ARG A 113 -5.36 2.40 3.85
CA ARG A 113 -3.98 1.94 4.14
C ARG A 113 -2.96 2.87 3.49
N LYS A 114 -3.19 3.30 2.25
CA LYS A 114 -2.34 4.29 1.58
C LYS A 114 -2.36 5.63 2.34
N MET A 115 -3.55 6.09 2.74
CA MET A 115 -3.70 7.31 3.53
C MET A 115 -3.05 7.20 4.91
N GLY A 116 -3.13 6.05 5.59
CA GLY A 116 -2.54 5.83 6.92
C GLY A 116 -1.01 5.87 6.95
N ARG A 117 -0.35 5.82 5.79
CA ARG A 117 1.11 6.04 5.68
C ARG A 117 1.47 7.52 5.73
N LEU A 118 0.53 8.43 5.48
CA LEU A 118 0.76 9.86 5.51
C LEU A 118 0.91 10.36 6.96
N PRO A 119 1.74 11.38 7.21
CA PRO A 119 1.81 12.02 8.52
C PRO A 119 0.42 12.48 8.95
N VAL A 120 0.11 12.36 10.26
CA VAL A 120 -1.18 12.73 10.89
C VAL A 120 -2.37 11.82 10.54
N MET A 121 -2.43 11.26 9.33
CA MET A 121 -3.44 10.28 8.96
C MET A 121 -3.11 8.90 9.56
N GLY A 122 -3.95 8.42 10.48
CA GLY A 122 -3.77 7.11 11.12
C GLY A 122 -4.40 5.96 10.33
N TYR A 123 -4.14 4.72 10.75
CA TYR A 123 -4.74 3.51 10.16
C TYR A 123 -6.13 3.18 10.72
N GLY A 124 -6.74 4.04 11.54
CA GLY A 124 -7.97 3.72 12.26
C GLY A 124 -9.14 3.31 11.36
N GLN A 125 -9.32 3.98 10.22
CA GLN A 125 -10.36 3.63 9.24
C GLN A 125 -10.07 2.28 8.55
N MET A 126 -8.81 2.01 8.24
CA MET A 126 -8.37 0.72 7.70
C MET A 126 -8.67 -0.41 8.71
N VAL A 127 -8.29 -0.23 9.98
CA VAL A 127 -8.52 -1.22 11.04
C VAL A 127 -10.01 -1.51 11.22
N LYS A 128 -10.84 -0.45 11.23
CA LYS A 128 -12.30 -0.60 11.32
C LYS A 128 -12.86 -1.40 10.13
N GLY A 129 -12.47 -1.04 8.91
CA GLY A 129 -12.92 -1.76 7.72
C GLY A 129 -12.47 -3.23 7.72
N CYS A 130 -11.25 -3.51 8.15
CA CYS A 130 -10.77 -4.89 8.28
C CYS A 130 -11.63 -5.70 9.26
N ARG A 131 -11.98 -5.12 10.42
CA ARG A 131 -12.88 -5.75 11.40
C ARG A 131 -14.27 -6.00 10.83
N ASP A 132 -14.82 -5.04 10.09
CA ASP A 132 -16.12 -5.17 9.43
C ASP A 132 -16.11 -6.35 8.44
N ILE A 133 -15.06 -6.50 7.61
CA ILE A 133 -14.93 -7.64 6.70
C ILE A 133 -14.81 -8.96 7.47
N ILE A 134 -13.97 -9.02 8.50
CA ILE A 134 -13.77 -10.25 9.30
C ILE A 134 -15.07 -10.66 10.00
N GLN A 135 -15.88 -9.70 10.46
CA GLN A 135 -17.14 -9.99 11.13
C GLN A 135 -18.25 -10.43 10.15
N ARG A 136 -18.34 -9.78 8.98
CA ARG A 136 -19.41 -10.06 8.01
C ARG A 136 -19.14 -11.29 7.16
N TRP A 137 -17.89 -11.47 6.72
CA TRP A 137 -17.51 -12.53 5.79
C TRP A 137 -16.24 -13.28 6.26
N PRO A 138 -16.25 -13.91 7.45
CA PRO A 138 -15.06 -14.47 8.11
C PRO A 138 -14.34 -15.55 7.30
N GLU A 139 -15.05 -16.27 6.43
CA GLU A 139 -14.53 -17.38 5.61
C GLU A 139 -14.22 -16.98 4.16
N SER A 140 -14.37 -15.69 3.84
CA SER A 140 -14.12 -15.18 2.48
C SER A 140 -12.65 -14.88 2.24
N LYS A 141 -12.28 -14.78 0.96
CA LYS A 141 -10.96 -14.26 0.54
C LYS A 141 -10.65 -12.89 1.14
N TYR A 142 -11.68 -12.05 1.33
CA TYR A 142 -11.52 -10.70 1.86
C TYR A 142 -11.19 -10.70 3.35
N ALA A 143 -11.74 -11.64 4.15
CA ALA A 143 -11.35 -11.77 5.55
C ALA A 143 -9.89 -12.15 5.69
N PHE A 144 -9.37 -13.04 4.84
CA PHE A 144 -7.95 -13.33 4.78
C PHE A 144 -7.11 -12.08 4.45
N TYR A 145 -7.53 -11.31 3.45
CA TYR A 145 -6.84 -10.06 3.11
C TYR A 145 -6.89 -9.02 4.24
N ALA A 146 -8.02 -8.90 4.93
CA ALA A 146 -8.19 -8.01 6.08
C ALA A 146 -7.27 -8.40 7.24
N LYS A 147 -7.23 -9.69 7.62
CA LYS A 147 -6.32 -10.21 8.64
C LYS A 147 -4.85 -9.95 8.28
N ARG A 148 -4.47 -10.21 7.02
CA ARG A 148 -3.11 -9.93 6.52
C ARG A 148 -2.78 -8.44 6.59
N ALA A 149 -3.71 -7.57 6.21
CA ALA A 149 -3.51 -6.12 6.27
C ALA A 149 -3.31 -5.62 7.71
N LEU A 150 -3.99 -6.23 8.68
CA LEU A 150 -3.78 -5.95 10.12
C LEU A 150 -2.40 -6.47 10.59
N ALA A 151 -1.99 -7.67 10.15
CA ALA A 151 -0.69 -8.26 10.48
C ALA A 151 0.48 -7.42 9.96
N ASP A 152 0.33 -6.86 8.75
CA ASP A 152 1.33 -6.03 8.09
C ASP A 152 1.54 -4.67 8.77
N LEU A 153 0.68 -4.27 9.71
CA LEU A 153 0.87 -2.99 10.40
C LEU A 153 2.13 -3.02 11.27
N PRO A 154 2.88 -1.89 11.35
CA PRO A 154 3.95 -1.75 12.33
C PRO A 154 3.44 -1.96 13.76
N GLU A 155 4.26 -2.58 14.63
CA GLU A 155 3.88 -2.94 16.01
C GLU A 155 3.25 -1.77 16.78
N ARG A 156 3.81 -0.55 16.64
CA ARG A 156 3.27 0.67 17.27
C ARG A 156 1.78 0.90 16.99
N TYR A 157 1.31 0.56 15.79
CA TYR A 157 -0.10 0.72 15.42
C TYR A 157 -0.94 -0.47 15.86
N ARG A 158 -0.37 -1.67 15.92
CA ARG A 158 -1.05 -2.83 16.49
C ARG A 158 -1.37 -2.60 17.96
N GLU A 159 -0.43 -2.07 18.72
CA GLU A 159 -0.63 -1.68 20.11
C GLU A 159 -1.64 -0.53 20.22
N MET A 160 -1.49 0.53 19.41
CA MET A 160 -2.39 1.70 19.43
C MET A 160 -3.86 1.33 19.16
N TYR A 161 -4.11 0.38 18.27
CA TYR A 161 -5.46 -0.05 17.90
C TYR A 161 -5.92 -1.33 18.60
N ASN A 162 -5.13 -1.85 19.54
CA ASN A 162 -5.37 -3.09 20.27
C ASN A 162 -5.70 -4.25 19.33
N ILE A 163 -4.87 -4.43 18.30
CA ILE A 163 -5.02 -5.54 17.35
C ILE A 163 -4.62 -6.83 18.06
N THR A 164 -5.56 -7.75 18.18
CA THR A 164 -5.32 -9.01 18.91
C THR A 164 -4.62 -10.04 18.03
N LYS A 165 -4.02 -11.06 18.65
CA LYS A 165 -3.34 -12.14 17.92
C LYS A 165 -4.32 -12.91 17.05
N GLU A 166 -5.56 -13.07 17.50
CA GLU A 166 -6.63 -13.76 16.79
C GLU A 166 -7.09 -12.99 15.53
N GLU A 167 -7.05 -11.65 15.57
CA GLU A 167 -7.36 -10.78 14.44
C GLU A 167 -6.31 -10.86 13.32
N ILE A 168 -5.05 -11.16 13.67
CA ILE A 168 -3.94 -11.34 12.72
C ILE A 168 -3.61 -12.81 12.48
N ASP A 169 -4.30 -13.72 13.15
CA ASP A 169 -4.10 -15.15 12.99
C ASP A 169 -4.68 -15.58 11.64
N LEU A 170 -3.75 -15.81 10.71
CA LEU A 170 -3.99 -16.37 9.38
C LEU A 170 -4.19 -17.89 9.45
N GLY A 171 -4.08 -18.50 10.64
CA GLY A 171 -4.10 -19.94 10.89
C GLY A 171 -5.44 -20.62 10.62
N ASN A 172 -5.34 -21.77 9.93
CA ASN A 172 -6.38 -22.74 9.52
C ASN A 172 -7.21 -22.45 8.24
N LEU A 173 -6.71 -21.65 7.31
CA LEU A 173 -7.12 -21.83 5.91
C LEU A 173 -6.23 -22.93 5.30
N LYS A 174 -6.66 -24.19 5.46
CA LYS A 174 -6.11 -25.33 4.72
C LYS A 174 -6.67 -25.38 3.31
#